data_AF-A0A503I9A5-F1
#
_entry.id   AF-A0A503I9A5-F1
#
_cell.length_a   1.000
_cell.length_b   1.000
_cell.length_c   1.000
_cell.angle_alpha   90.00
_cell.angle_beta   90.00
_cell.angle_gamma   90.00
#
_symmetry.space_group_name_H-M   'P 1'
#
loop_
_entity.id
_entity.type
_entity.pdbx_description
1 polymer ?
#
loop_
_entity_poly.entity_id
_entity_poly.type
_entity_poly.pdbx_seq_one_letter_code
_entity_poly.pdbx_strand_id
1 'polypeptide(L)'
;MNVLVLGGYGLIGDAIIGRLLRDGHHVTGLGRDVQHAGRRRPAVRWIAADMSKLLAAEDWLPVVAGMDAVVNAAGALQDGPRDRLDAVHRGSVVALVAACEHAGVHRFAQISAIGADLASANPFFSTKAHGDKAVANSSLEWTILRPGLVIAPAAYGGTALLRALAAFPGFVPAVMPLQPIQTVAVTDVAEAVARAVAGSLPPRLAVDLVEANARPLAEVLSILRAWLGLPPARVVPMPAILRRLAGAIADVLGTLGWRSPLRSAALAAVAGGVTGDAAAWNRIFGRPLQPLEATLADMPANVQERWFARLWLVKPVIFACLSLFWFVSGVIGLIRQEAAADILVSHGVSASLAHIAVLAGSAVDILVGAAVVVRSLARRALLAMIAITLSHLAAASLLVPGLWLDPLGPLVKTIAALCLVLVALAVLDER
;
A
#
# COMPACT_ATOMS: atom_id res chain seq x y z
N MET A 1 -16.29 6.14 -25.88
CA MET A 1 -17.06 5.99 -24.64
C MET A 1 -16.41 6.81 -23.53
N ASN A 2 -17.22 7.41 -22.67
CA ASN A 2 -16.84 8.03 -21.42
C ASN A 2 -16.87 6.97 -20.31
N VAL A 3 -15.72 6.67 -19.71
CA VAL A 3 -15.59 5.60 -18.71
C VAL A 3 -15.13 6.18 -17.38
N LEU A 4 -15.92 5.96 -16.33
CA LEU A 4 -15.54 6.28 -14.96
C LEU A 4 -14.77 5.12 -14.33
N VAL A 5 -13.56 5.36 -13.82
CA VAL A 5 -12.74 4.36 -13.12
C VAL A 5 -12.53 4.77 -11.67
N LEU A 6 -13.22 4.08 -10.74
CA LEU A 6 -13.03 4.26 -9.32
C LEU A 6 -11.76 3.55 -8.85
N GLY A 7 -10.96 4.20 -8.01
CA GLY A 7 -9.67 3.66 -7.60
C GLY A 7 -8.61 3.73 -8.71
N GLY A 8 -8.78 4.67 -9.65
CA GLY A 8 -8.00 4.77 -10.89
C GLY A 8 -6.49 4.95 -10.74
N TYR A 9 -6.00 5.37 -9.58
CA TYR A 9 -4.55 5.47 -9.29
C TYR A 9 -4.02 4.31 -8.42
N GLY A 10 -4.85 3.32 -8.11
CA GLY A 10 -4.44 2.07 -7.46
C GLY A 10 -3.78 1.11 -8.43
N LEU A 11 -3.27 -0.02 -7.93
CA LEU A 11 -2.52 -1.00 -8.73
C LEU A 11 -3.31 -1.50 -9.96
N ILE A 12 -4.53 -1.99 -9.74
CA ILE A 12 -5.40 -2.51 -10.79
C ILE A 12 -6.01 -1.35 -11.60
N GLY A 13 -6.47 -0.29 -10.92
CA GLY A 13 -7.09 0.87 -11.55
C GLY A 13 -6.17 1.57 -12.56
N ASP A 14 -4.89 1.77 -12.25
CA ASP A 14 -3.95 2.45 -13.15
C ASP A 14 -3.69 1.63 -14.42
N ALA A 15 -3.61 0.30 -14.30
CA ALA A 15 -3.48 -0.60 -15.44
C ALA A 15 -4.74 -0.59 -16.33
N ILE A 16 -5.93 -0.57 -15.71
CA ILE A 16 -7.21 -0.42 -16.42
C ILE A 16 -7.25 0.90 -17.18
N ILE A 17 -6.92 2.02 -16.53
CA ILE A 17 -6.86 3.33 -17.18
C ILE A 17 -5.91 3.30 -18.38
N GLY A 18 -4.70 2.77 -18.19
CA GLY A 18 -3.70 2.66 -19.25
C GLY A 18 -4.16 1.77 -20.42
N ARG A 19 -5.01 0.78 -20.16
CA ARG A 19 -5.65 -0.02 -21.21
C ARG A 19 -6.76 0.75 -21.92
N LEU A 20 -7.72 1.29 -21.18
CA LEU A 20 -8.88 2.00 -21.75
C LEU A 20 -8.47 3.21 -22.60
N LEU A 21 -7.41 3.93 -22.21
CA LEU A 21 -6.85 5.01 -23.02
C LEU A 21 -6.27 4.53 -24.35
N ARG A 22 -5.59 3.37 -24.37
CA ARG A 22 -5.07 2.77 -25.62
C ARG A 22 -6.19 2.31 -26.54
N ASP A 23 -7.32 1.91 -25.98
CA ASP A 23 -8.51 1.53 -26.72
C ASP A 23 -9.32 2.77 -27.20
N GLY A 24 -8.83 3.99 -26.93
CA GLY A 24 -9.43 5.24 -27.42
C GLY A 24 -10.60 5.77 -26.58
N HIS A 25 -10.77 5.28 -25.34
CA HIS A 25 -11.82 5.77 -24.45
C HIS A 25 -11.44 7.09 -23.75
N HIS A 26 -12.44 7.91 -23.44
CA HIS A 26 -12.29 9.06 -22.57
C HIS A 26 -12.45 8.61 -21.11
N VAL A 27 -11.38 8.68 -20.33
CA VAL A 27 -11.35 8.14 -18.98
C VAL A 27 -11.46 9.25 -17.93
N THR A 28 -12.40 9.08 -17.01
CA THR A 28 -12.48 9.86 -15.77
C THR A 28 -12.06 9.00 -14.60
N GLY A 29 -10.97 9.35 -13.91
CA GLY A 29 -10.51 8.65 -12.71
C GLY A 29 -11.07 9.28 -11.44
N LEU A 30 -11.47 8.47 -10.46
CA LEU A 30 -11.94 8.94 -9.15
C LEU A 30 -11.06 8.41 -8.01
N GLY A 31 -10.72 9.29 -7.08
CA GLY A 31 -10.15 8.91 -5.79
C GLY A 31 -9.86 10.10 -4.87
N ARG A 32 -9.18 9.84 -3.75
CA ARG A 32 -9.07 10.81 -2.64
C ARG A 32 -8.01 11.89 -2.86
N ASP A 33 -6.85 11.49 -3.37
CA ASP A 33 -5.74 12.41 -3.67
C ASP A 33 -5.36 12.24 -5.14
N VAL A 34 -5.93 13.11 -5.97
CA VAL A 34 -5.80 13.02 -7.43
C VAL A 34 -4.78 13.99 -7.99
N GLN A 35 -4.15 14.84 -7.18
CA GLN A 35 -3.15 15.78 -7.70
C GLN A 35 -1.92 15.04 -8.23
N HIS A 36 -1.42 14.08 -7.45
CA HIS A 36 -0.32 13.22 -7.90
C HIS A 36 -0.72 12.36 -9.10
N ALA A 37 -1.95 11.81 -9.09
CA ALA A 37 -2.47 11.02 -10.20
C ALA A 37 -2.59 11.84 -11.50
N GLY A 38 -3.05 13.09 -11.40
CA GLY A 38 -3.13 14.04 -12.52
C GLY A 38 -1.77 14.37 -13.12
N ARG A 39 -0.72 14.48 -12.28
CA ARG A 39 0.67 14.63 -12.78
C ARG A 39 1.16 13.38 -13.53
N ARG A 40 0.81 12.17 -13.06
CA ARG A 40 1.19 10.91 -13.73
C ARG A 40 0.38 10.62 -15.00
N ARG A 41 -0.88 11.06 -15.04
CA ARG A 41 -1.84 10.80 -16.13
C ARG A 41 -2.58 12.10 -16.50
N PRO A 42 -1.91 13.06 -17.17
CA PRO A 42 -2.51 14.35 -17.53
C PRO A 42 -3.65 14.22 -18.55
N ALA A 43 -3.68 13.14 -19.34
CA ALA A 43 -4.75 12.84 -20.30
C ALA A 43 -6.06 12.35 -19.64
N VAL A 44 -6.06 12.08 -18.33
CA VAL A 44 -7.23 11.58 -17.60
C VAL A 44 -7.89 12.75 -16.87
N ARG A 45 -9.21 12.85 -16.97
CA ARG A 45 -9.98 13.76 -16.10
C ARG A 45 -10.03 13.16 -14.70
N TRP A 46 -9.75 13.94 -13.67
CA TRP A 46 -9.76 13.44 -12.29
C TRP A 46 -10.86 14.08 -11.44
N ILE A 47 -11.56 13.25 -10.67
CA ILE A 47 -12.53 13.67 -9.67
C ILE A 47 -11.97 13.33 -8.28
N ALA A 48 -11.78 14.36 -7.45
CA ALA A 48 -11.37 14.20 -6.07
C ALA A 48 -12.60 13.91 -5.20
N ALA A 49 -12.76 12.65 -4.77
CA ALA A 49 -13.84 12.23 -3.90
C ALA A 49 -13.44 11.05 -3.02
N ASP A 50 -14.07 10.95 -1.84
CA ASP A 50 -13.93 9.81 -0.95
C ASP A 50 -15.20 8.95 -1.04
N MET A 51 -15.13 7.84 -1.76
CA MET A 51 -16.28 6.96 -1.97
C MET A 51 -16.88 6.43 -0.66
N SER A 52 -16.09 6.35 0.43
CA SER A 52 -16.61 5.93 1.75
C SER A 52 -17.62 6.92 2.33
N LYS A 53 -17.75 8.12 1.73
CA LYS A 53 -18.70 9.16 2.09
C LYS A 53 -19.84 9.31 1.08
N LEU A 54 -19.77 8.66 -0.08
CA LEU A 54 -20.80 8.70 -1.12
C LEU A 54 -21.71 7.48 -0.92
N LEU A 55 -22.70 7.64 -0.04
CA LEU A 55 -23.51 6.55 0.52
C LEU A 55 -24.98 6.61 0.11
N ALA A 56 -25.39 7.64 -0.62
CA ALA A 56 -26.69 7.79 -1.25
C ALA A 56 -26.54 7.94 -2.78
N ALA A 57 -27.59 7.62 -3.54
CA ALA A 57 -27.53 7.68 -5.00
C ALA A 57 -27.25 9.11 -5.49
N GLU A 58 -27.81 10.10 -4.80
CA GLU A 58 -27.68 11.52 -5.08
C GLU A 58 -26.23 12.01 -4.97
N ASP A 59 -25.43 11.40 -4.09
CA ASP A 59 -23.99 11.68 -3.96
C ASP A 59 -23.22 11.31 -5.24
N TRP A 60 -23.73 10.32 -5.99
CA TRP A 60 -23.10 9.77 -7.19
C TRP A 60 -23.60 10.38 -8.49
N LEU A 61 -24.84 10.91 -8.54
CA LEU A 61 -25.44 11.46 -9.77
C LEU A 61 -24.52 12.46 -10.49
N PRO A 62 -23.88 13.44 -9.82
CA PRO A 62 -22.96 14.37 -10.50
C PRO A 62 -21.70 13.71 -11.07
N VAL A 63 -21.33 12.55 -10.53
CA VAL A 63 -20.13 11.79 -10.91
C VAL A 63 -20.40 10.87 -12.10
N VAL A 64 -21.56 10.22 -12.13
CA VAL A 64 -21.93 9.25 -13.17
C VAL A 64 -22.61 9.90 -14.37
N ALA A 65 -23.05 11.16 -14.27
CA ALA A 65 -23.68 11.90 -15.36
C ALA A 65 -22.80 11.91 -16.64
N GLY A 66 -23.38 11.45 -17.75
CA GLY A 66 -22.72 11.41 -19.06
C GLY A 66 -21.65 10.32 -19.22
N MET A 67 -21.55 9.39 -18.27
CA MET A 67 -20.70 8.19 -18.37
C MET A 67 -21.44 7.09 -19.12
N ASP A 68 -20.76 6.38 -20.01
CA ASP A 68 -21.34 5.22 -20.69
C ASP A 68 -21.08 3.91 -19.93
N ALA A 69 -19.98 3.87 -19.17
CA ALA A 69 -19.58 2.72 -18.37
C ALA A 69 -18.90 3.14 -17.07
N VAL A 70 -19.08 2.31 -16.03
CA VAL A 70 -18.43 2.47 -14.73
C VAL A 70 -17.58 1.24 -14.43
N VAL A 71 -16.34 1.46 -14.02
CA VAL A 71 -15.40 0.44 -13.54
C VAL A 71 -15.06 0.71 -12.09
N ASN A 72 -15.52 -0.15 -11.20
CA ASN A 72 -15.17 -0.09 -9.79
C ASN A 72 -13.94 -0.96 -9.50
N ALA A 73 -12.75 -0.34 -9.50
CA ALA A 73 -11.50 -0.96 -9.05
C ALA A 73 -11.08 -0.49 -7.65
N ALA A 74 -11.97 0.18 -6.93
CA ALA A 74 -11.71 0.67 -5.59
C ALA A 74 -11.93 -0.45 -4.55
N GLY A 75 -11.11 -0.42 -3.51
CA GLY A 75 -11.21 -1.37 -2.40
C GLY A 75 -10.17 -1.11 -1.32
N ALA A 76 -10.46 -1.65 -0.14
CA ALA A 76 -9.55 -1.70 0.98
C ALA A 76 -9.50 -3.13 1.50
N LEU A 77 -8.37 -3.57 2.05
CA LEU A 77 -8.25 -4.92 2.62
C LEU A 77 -8.73 -4.99 4.06
N GLN A 78 -8.78 -3.86 4.76
CA GLN A 78 -9.01 -3.77 6.19
C GLN A 78 -9.38 -2.35 6.59
N ASP A 79 -10.05 -2.23 7.74
CA ASP A 79 -10.36 -0.93 8.34
C ASP A 79 -9.09 -0.22 8.84
N GLY A 80 -9.16 1.10 8.83
CA GLY A 80 -8.13 1.97 9.37
C GLY A 80 -8.62 3.41 9.47
N PRO A 81 -7.75 4.37 9.83
CA PRO A 81 -8.15 5.76 10.07
C PRO A 81 -8.86 6.45 8.91
N ARG A 82 -8.67 5.97 7.68
CA ARG A 82 -9.27 6.53 6.45
C ARG A 82 -10.08 5.52 5.64
N ASP A 83 -10.13 4.26 6.05
CA ASP A 83 -10.74 3.20 5.26
C ASP A 83 -11.78 2.49 6.13
N ARG A 84 -13.02 2.40 5.63
CA ARG A 84 -14.13 1.68 6.27
C ARG A 84 -14.66 0.66 5.27
N LEU A 85 -14.36 -0.61 5.48
CA LEU A 85 -14.67 -1.71 4.55
C LEU A 85 -16.13 -1.72 4.15
N ASP A 86 -17.01 -1.63 5.13
CA ASP A 86 -18.45 -1.68 4.93
C ASP A 86 -18.98 -0.53 4.06
N ALA A 87 -18.47 0.69 4.31
CA ALA A 87 -18.81 1.87 3.53
C ALA A 87 -18.27 1.78 2.10
N VAL A 88 -17.04 1.28 1.91
CA VAL A 88 -16.37 1.20 0.61
C VAL A 88 -16.90 0.05 -0.25
N HIS A 89 -17.11 -1.13 0.32
CA HIS A 89 -17.47 -2.33 -0.43
C HIS A 89 -18.98 -2.54 -0.55
N ARG A 90 -19.78 -2.16 0.46
CA ARG A 90 -21.24 -2.33 0.43
C ARG A 90 -21.95 -1.01 0.20
N GLY A 91 -21.87 -0.08 1.16
CA GLY A 91 -22.71 1.13 1.18
C GLY A 91 -22.55 1.97 -0.09
N SER A 92 -21.30 2.29 -0.44
CA SER A 92 -20.98 3.06 -1.63
C SER A 92 -21.32 2.34 -2.93
N VAL A 93 -21.15 1.01 -2.99
CA VAL A 93 -21.46 0.23 -4.20
C VAL A 93 -22.97 0.17 -4.43
N VAL A 94 -23.76 -0.02 -3.37
CA VAL A 94 -25.24 0.04 -3.44
C VAL A 94 -25.70 1.40 -3.98
N ALA A 95 -25.16 2.48 -3.41
CA ALA A 95 -25.48 3.85 -3.83
C ALA A 95 -25.07 4.13 -5.29
N LEU A 96 -23.87 3.68 -5.67
CA LEU A 96 -23.35 3.84 -7.03
C LEU A 96 -24.18 3.08 -8.06
N VAL A 97 -24.59 1.84 -7.75
CA VAL A 97 -25.47 1.04 -8.63
C VAL A 97 -26.79 1.77 -8.85
N ALA A 98 -27.46 2.22 -7.78
CA ALA A 98 -28.72 2.96 -7.89
C ALA A 98 -28.56 4.25 -8.72
N ALA A 99 -27.45 4.97 -8.56
CA ALA A 99 -27.17 6.16 -9.36
C ALA A 99 -26.90 5.84 -10.83
N CYS A 100 -26.23 4.73 -11.13
CA CYS A 100 -26.01 4.26 -12.50
C CYS A 100 -27.34 3.94 -13.20
N GLU A 101 -28.25 3.25 -12.51
CA GLU A 101 -29.59 2.96 -13.03
C GLU A 101 -30.40 4.23 -13.28
N HIS A 102 -30.36 5.20 -12.36
CA HIS A 102 -31.03 6.49 -12.50
C HIS A 102 -30.47 7.31 -13.67
N ALA A 103 -29.14 7.33 -13.83
CA ALA A 103 -28.46 8.12 -14.86
C ALA A 103 -28.43 7.45 -16.23
N GLY A 104 -28.95 6.22 -16.37
CA GLY A 104 -28.93 5.46 -17.62
C GLY A 104 -27.54 4.93 -18.01
N VAL A 105 -26.64 4.75 -17.05
CA VAL A 105 -25.37 4.06 -17.30
C VAL A 105 -25.66 2.58 -17.48
N HIS A 106 -25.33 2.00 -18.63
CA HIS A 106 -25.71 0.62 -18.90
C HIS A 106 -24.68 -0.42 -18.46
N ARG A 107 -23.37 -0.09 -18.49
CA ARG A 107 -22.29 -1.06 -18.26
C ARG A 107 -21.56 -0.84 -16.94
N PHE A 108 -21.38 -1.92 -16.20
CA PHE A 108 -20.74 -1.89 -14.88
C PHE A 108 -19.72 -3.03 -14.69
N ALA A 109 -18.45 -2.70 -14.55
CA ALA A 109 -17.40 -3.68 -14.22
C ALA A 109 -16.98 -3.54 -12.75
N GLN A 110 -17.16 -4.60 -11.98
CA GLN A 110 -16.81 -4.68 -10.55
C GLN A 110 -15.55 -5.52 -10.37
N ILE A 111 -14.51 -4.94 -9.76
CA ILE A 111 -13.36 -5.71 -9.26
C ILE A 111 -13.65 -6.19 -7.84
N SER A 112 -13.93 -7.48 -7.72
CA SER A 112 -14.14 -8.17 -6.46
C SER A 112 -12.85 -8.89 -6.01
N ALA A 113 -12.99 -9.99 -5.28
CA ALA A 113 -11.90 -10.86 -4.86
C ALA A 113 -12.38 -12.32 -4.82
N ILE A 114 -11.47 -13.24 -5.09
CA ILE A 114 -11.69 -14.67 -4.82
C ILE A 114 -11.94 -14.86 -3.32
N GLY A 115 -12.90 -15.72 -2.98
CA GLY A 115 -13.32 -15.96 -1.60
C GLY A 115 -14.34 -14.93 -1.07
N ALA A 116 -14.79 -13.98 -1.89
CA ALA A 116 -15.92 -13.11 -1.54
C ALA A 116 -17.19 -13.95 -1.32
N ASP A 117 -17.54 -14.15 -0.06
CA ASP A 117 -18.69 -14.92 0.41
C ASP A 117 -19.43 -14.15 1.51
N LEU A 118 -20.76 -14.07 1.40
CA LEU A 118 -21.65 -13.43 2.37
C LEU A 118 -21.53 -14.05 3.77
N ALA A 119 -21.23 -15.35 3.85
CA ALA A 119 -21.07 -16.08 5.11
C ALA A 119 -19.64 -16.01 5.67
N SER A 120 -18.71 -15.34 4.99
CA SER A 120 -17.31 -15.26 5.44
C SER A 120 -17.18 -14.51 6.77
N ALA A 121 -16.47 -15.11 7.71
CA ALA A 121 -16.09 -14.45 8.95
C ALA A 121 -15.06 -13.32 8.74
N ASN A 122 -14.42 -13.26 7.57
CA ASN A 122 -13.50 -12.17 7.24
C ASN A 122 -14.29 -10.96 6.70
N PRO A 123 -14.25 -9.80 7.38
CA PRO A 123 -14.98 -8.60 6.95
C PRO A 123 -14.63 -8.16 5.52
N PHE A 124 -13.40 -8.38 5.06
CA PHE A 124 -13.00 -8.08 3.69
C PHE A 124 -13.87 -8.84 2.67
N PHE A 125 -14.00 -10.15 2.84
CA PHE A 125 -14.74 -11.01 1.94
C PHE A 125 -16.25 -10.82 2.05
N SER A 126 -16.78 -10.75 3.27
CA SER A 126 -18.22 -10.57 3.45
C SER A 126 -18.70 -9.22 2.94
N THR A 127 -17.99 -8.12 3.21
CA THR A 127 -18.37 -6.80 2.69
C THR A 127 -18.24 -6.71 1.17
N LYS A 128 -17.20 -7.32 0.56
CA LYS A 128 -17.08 -7.46 -0.91
C LYS A 128 -18.27 -8.23 -1.50
N ALA A 129 -18.65 -9.36 -0.91
CA ALA A 129 -19.77 -10.18 -1.37
C ALA A 129 -21.11 -9.43 -1.30
N HIS A 130 -21.31 -8.59 -0.29
CA HIS A 130 -22.51 -7.74 -0.23
C HIS A 130 -22.54 -6.68 -1.34
N GLY A 131 -21.39 -6.09 -1.69
CA GLY A 131 -21.27 -5.21 -2.86
C GLY A 131 -21.56 -5.94 -4.17
N ASP A 132 -20.96 -7.12 -4.35
CA ASP A 132 -21.18 -7.98 -5.52
C ASP A 132 -22.66 -8.37 -5.66
N LYS A 133 -23.34 -8.66 -4.55
CA LYS A 133 -24.78 -8.96 -4.54
C LYS A 133 -25.61 -7.76 -5.01
N ALA A 134 -25.25 -6.54 -4.60
CA ALA A 134 -25.93 -5.33 -5.04
C ALA A 134 -25.77 -5.12 -6.56
N VAL A 135 -24.55 -5.30 -7.07
CA VAL A 135 -24.28 -5.27 -8.52
C VAL A 135 -25.08 -6.36 -9.25
N ALA A 136 -25.05 -7.59 -8.74
CA ALA A 136 -25.71 -8.74 -9.36
C ALA A 136 -27.23 -8.60 -9.45
N ASN A 137 -27.85 -7.96 -8.44
CA ASN A 137 -29.29 -7.73 -8.37
C ASN A 137 -29.77 -6.51 -9.18
N SER A 138 -28.85 -5.75 -9.77
CA SER A 138 -29.19 -4.56 -10.57
C SER A 138 -29.72 -4.92 -11.96
N SER A 139 -30.33 -3.94 -12.61
CA SER A 139 -30.75 -4.02 -14.02
C SER A 139 -29.59 -3.89 -15.01
N LEU A 140 -28.42 -3.44 -14.55
CA LEU A 140 -27.23 -3.13 -15.37
C LEU A 140 -26.68 -4.34 -16.15
N GLU A 141 -25.96 -4.06 -17.23
CA GLU A 141 -25.06 -5.01 -17.86
C GLU A 141 -23.76 -5.07 -17.05
N TRP A 142 -23.76 -5.91 -16.03
CA TRP A 142 -22.64 -6.01 -15.10
C TRP A 142 -21.67 -7.15 -15.44
N THR A 143 -20.43 -6.96 -15.03
CA THR A 143 -19.40 -8.01 -14.99
C THR A 143 -18.68 -7.93 -13.64
N ILE A 144 -18.68 -9.02 -12.88
CA ILE A 144 -17.95 -9.15 -11.61
C ILE A 144 -16.70 -10.01 -11.86
N LEU A 145 -15.54 -9.37 -11.74
CA LEU A 145 -14.24 -10.02 -11.93
C LEU A 145 -13.61 -10.29 -10.57
N ARG A 146 -13.29 -11.56 -10.28
CA ARG A 146 -12.67 -12.00 -9.02
C ARG A 146 -11.22 -12.41 -9.27
N PRO A 147 -10.26 -11.48 -9.23
CA PRO A 147 -8.86 -11.82 -9.43
C PRO A 147 -8.31 -12.65 -8.27
N GLY A 148 -7.37 -13.54 -8.61
CA GLY A 148 -6.46 -14.17 -7.65
C GLY A 148 -5.37 -13.20 -7.18
N LEU A 149 -4.16 -13.71 -6.94
CA LEU A 149 -3.03 -12.86 -6.59
C LEU A 149 -2.56 -12.07 -7.83
N VAL A 150 -2.93 -10.79 -7.89
CA VAL A 150 -2.57 -9.92 -9.03
C VAL A 150 -1.09 -9.60 -9.05
N ILE A 151 -0.38 -10.03 -10.09
CA ILE A 151 1.02 -9.71 -10.34
C ILE A 151 1.12 -8.58 -11.37
N ALA A 152 1.92 -7.57 -11.06
CA ALA A 152 2.02 -6.34 -11.82
C ALA A 152 3.45 -5.79 -11.75
N PRO A 153 3.88 -4.89 -12.67
CA PRO A 153 5.18 -4.24 -12.55
C PRO A 153 5.32 -3.48 -11.21
N ALA A 154 4.32 -2.67 -10.86
CA ALA A 154 4.21 -2.07 -9.54
C ALA A 154 3.82 -3.11 -8.49
N ALA A 155 4.27 -2.94 -7.24
CA ALA A 155 3.91 -3.81 -6.13
C ALA A 155 3.31 -3.01 -4.97
N TYR A 156 2.26 -3.55 -4.37
CA TYR A 156 1.59 -2.91 -3.24
C TYR A 156 1.02 -3.98 -2.30
N GLY A 157 1.00 -3.69 -0.99
CA GLY A 157 0.44 -4.58 0.01
C GLY A 157 1.07 -5.98 -0.05
N GLY A 158 0.24 -7.00 -0.27
CA GLY A 158 0.67 -8.40 -0.28
C GLY A 158 1.78 -8.70 -1.29
N THR A 159 1.69 -8.22 -2.53
CA THR A 159 2.73 -8.50 -3.54
C THR A 159 4.05 -7.79 -3.24
N ALA A 160 4.00 -6.60 -2.61
CA ALA A 160 5.21 -5.93 -2.13
C ALA A 160 5.90 -6.74 -1.02
N LEU A 161 5.11 -7.28 -0.07
CA LEU A 161 5.62 -8.19 0.95
C LEU A 161 6.22 -9.45 0.33
N LEU A 162 5.57 -10.09 -0.64
CA LEU A 162 6.10 -11.31 -1.26
C LEU A 162 7.43 -11.05 -1.97
N ARG A 163 7.57 -9.93 -2.70
CA ARG A 163 8.85 -9.52 -3.29
C ARG A 163 9.91 -9.30 -2.21
N ALA A 164 9.54 -8.64 -1.12
CA ALA A 164 10.42 -8.39 0.01
C ALA A 164 10.92 -9.70 0.67
N LEU A 165 10.01 -10.64 0.96
CA LEU A 165 10.36 -11.96 1.51
C LEU A 165 11.25 -12.76 0.55
N ALA A 166 10.96 -12.73 -0.75
CA ALA A 166 11.78 -13.39 -1.77
C ALA A 166 13.21 -12.82 -1.82
N ALA A 167 13.38 -11.52 -1.52
CA ALA A 167 14.67 -10.83 -1.49
C ALA A 167 15.43 -10.96 -0.15
N PHE A 168 14.89 -11.70 0.82
CA PHE A 168 15.52 -11.88 2.13
C PHE A 168 16.92 -12.54 1.99
N PRO A 169 17.93 -12.08 2.76
CA PRO A 169 19.29 -12.60 2.64
C PRO A 169 19.41 -14.04 3.19
N GLY A 170 20.03 -14.92 2.42
CA GLY A 170 20.38 -16.30 2.82
C GLY A 170 19.23 -17.32 2.81
N PHE A 171 18.00 -16.94 3.14
CA PHE A 171 16.81 -17.80 3.13
C PHE A 171 15.55 -17.01 2.79
N VAL A 172 14.42 -17.68 2.58
CA VAL A 172 13.13 -17.03 2.27
C VAL A 172 12.11 -17.32 3.37
N PRO A 173 11.79 -16.35 4.26
CA PRO A 173 10.77 -16.54 5.29
C PRO A 173 9.37 -16.61 4.65
N ALA A 174 8.59 -17.63 5.03
CA ALA A 174 7.23 -17.84 4.55
C ALA A 174 6.23 -17.93 5.70
N VAL A 175 5.21 -17.06 5.69
CA VAL A 175 4.15 -17.00 6.70
C VAL A 175 3.31 -18.30 6.69
N MET A 176 2.91 -18.75 5.49
CA MET A 176 2.05 -19.92 5.30
C MET A 176 2.46 -20.66 4.01
N PRO A 177 3.62 -21.33 4.00
CA PRO A 177 4.27 -21.79 2.77
C PRO A 177 3.45 -22.80 1.94
N LEU A 178 2.55 -23.54 2.57
CA LEU A 178 1.76 -24.59 1.93
C LEU A 178 0.42 -24.11 1.36
N GLN A 179 0.01 -22.87 1.65
CA GLN A 179 -1.29 -22.39 1.17
C GLN A 179 -1.28 -22.29 -0.35
N PRO A 180 -2.32 -22.79 -1.04
CA PRO A 180 -2.39 -22.76 -2.49
C PRO A 180 -2.67 -21.34 -2.97
N ILE A 181 -1.95 -20.92 -4.00
CA ILE A 181 -2.04 -19.60 -4.60
C ILE A 181 -2.15 -19.78 -6.11
N GLN A 182 -3.18 -19.16 -6.70
CA GLN A 182 -3.27 -18.88 -8.12
C GLN A 182 -3.06 -17.39 -8.35
N THR A 183 -2.25 -17.09 -9.36
CA THR A 183 -1.93 -15.71 -9.73
C THR A 183 -2.71 -15.27 -10.96
N VAL A 184 -2.69 -13.98 -11.24
CA VAL A 184 -3.19 -13.40 -12.49
C VAL A 184 -2.37 -12.17 -12.85
N ALA A 185 -2.06 -11.99 -14.13
CA ALA A 185 -1.39 -10.79 -14.61
C ALA A 185 -2.34 -9.58 -14.53
N VAL A 186 -1.84 -8.42 -14.12
CA VAL A 186 -2.64 -7.18 -14.12
C VAL A 186 -3.08 -6.77 -15.52
N THR A 187 -2.31 -7.14 -16.54
CA THR A 187 -2.63 -6.96 -17.96
C THR A 187 -3.86 -7.77 -18.36
N ASP A 188 -3.98 -9.00 -17.88
CA ASP A 188 -5.16 -9.85 -18.09
C ASP A 188 -6.39 -9.30 -17.37
N VAL A 189 -6.23 -8.79 -16.14
CA VAL A 189 -7.33 -8.10 -15.44
C VAL A 189 -7.78 -6.87 -16.23
N ALA A 190 -6.85 -6.07 -16.73
CA ALA A 190 -7.17 -4.89 -17.53
C ALA A 190 -7.83 -5.25 -18.88
N GLU A 191 -7.41 -6.35 -19.51
CA GLU A 191 -8.06 -6.92 -20.71
C GLU A 191 -9.50 -7.34 -20.40
N ALA A 192 -9.73 -8.08 -19.32
CA ALA A 192 -11.07 -8.51 -18.92
C ALA A 192 -12.02 -7.31 -18.70
N VAL A 193 -11.51 -6.24 -18.07
CA VAL A 193 -12.27 -5.00 -17.87
C VAL A 193 -12.55 -4.28 -19.20
N ALA A 194 -11.55 -4.14 -20.06
CA ALA A 194 -11.74 -3.51 -21.37
C ALA A 194 -12.82 -4.23 -22.19
N ARG A 195 -12.83 -5.57 -22.12
CA ARG A 195 -13.86 -6.40 -22.77
C ARG A 195 -15.24 -6.23 -22.17
N ALA A 196 -15.34 -6.09 -20.85
CA ALA A 196 -16.60 -5.77 -20.16
C ALA A 196 -17.13 -4.41 -20.61
N VAL A 197 -16.28 -3.39 -20.66
CA VAL A 197 -16.63 -2.03 -21.11
C VAL A 197 -17.06 -2.02 -22.59
N ALA A 198 -16.40 -2.80 -23.43
CA ALA A 198 -16.72 -2.95 -24.84
C ALA A 198 -18.00 -3.78 -25.10
N GLY A 199 -18.58 -4.43 -24.09
CA GLY A 199 -19.74 -5.32 -24.27
C GLY A 199 -19.40 -6.62 -25.01
N SER A 200 -18.14 -7.05 -24.98
CA SER A 200 -17.66 -8.27 -25.64
C SER A 200 -17.68 -9.50 -24.73
N LEU A 201 -18.14 -9.33 -23.48
CA LEU A 201 -18.40 -10.39 -22.53
C LEU A 201 -19.89 -10.70 -22.47
N PRO A 202 -20.29 -11.94 -22.12
CA PRO A 202 -21.66 -12.24 -21.76
C PRO A 202 -22.17 -11.24 -20.69
N PRO A 203 -23.39 -10.70 -20.85
CA PRO A 203 -23.95 -9.80 -19.85
C PRO A 203 -24.19 -10.56 -18.54
N ARG A 204 -24.07 -9.84 -17.42
CA ARG A 204 -24.35 -10.39 -16.07
C ARG A 204 -23.48 -11.60 -15.73
N LEU A 205 -22.17 -11.44 -15.96
CA LEU A 205 -21.15 -12.46 -15.76
C LEU A 205 -20.40 -12.25 -14.45
N ALA A 206 -20.27 -13.31 -13.65
CA ALA A 206 -19.28 -13.38 -12.57
C ALA A 206 -18.23 -14.44 -12.91
N VAL A 207 -16.94 -14.08 -12.86
CA VAL A 207 -15.85 -14.98 -13.25
C VAL A 207 -14.60 -14.77 -12.39
N ASP A 208 -13.94 -15.87 -12.06
CA ASP A 208 -12.64 -15.85 -11.39
C ASP A 208 -11.53 -15.66 -12.42
N LEU A 209 -10.59 -14.76 -12.12
CA LEU A 209 -9.43 -14.51 -12.96
C LEU A 209 -8.18 -15.09 -12.28
N VAL A 210 -7.85 -16.31 -12.66
CA VAL A 210 -6.72 -17.09 -12.15
C VAL A 210 -6.05 -17.90 -13.26
N GLU A 211 -4.73 -18.08 -13.14
CA GLU A 211 -4.00 -19.08 -13.91
C GLU A 211 -4.53 -20.50 -13.65
N ALA A 212 -4.26 -21.45 -14.55
CA ALA A 212 -4.85 -22.78 -14.49
C ALA A 212 -4.48 -23.59 -13.22
N ASN A 213 -3.24 -23.46 -12.75
CA ASN A 213 -2.71 -24.32 -11.69
C ASN A 213 -2.48 -23.52 -10.41
N ALA A 214 -3.05 -23.99 -9.31
CA ALA A 214 -2.69 -23.52 -7.97
C ALA A 214 -1.34 -24.10 -7.56
N ARG A 215 -0.51 -23.29 -6.90
CA ARG A 215 0.79 -23.70 -6.41
C ARG A 215 1.00 -23.25 -4.96
N PRO A 216 1.81 -23.96 -4.15
CA PRO A 216 2.10 -23.53 -2.78
C PRO A 216 2.77 -22.15 -2.74
N LEU A 217 2.45 -21.34 -1.73
CA LEU A 217 3.09 -20.03 -1.53
C LEU A 217 4.63 -20.09 -1.51
N ALA A 218 5.21 -21.19 -1.00
CA ALA A 218 6.65 -21.42 -1.04
C ALA A 218 7.22 -21.45 -2.47
N GLU A 219 6.47 -22.01 -3.41
CA GLU A 219 6.85 -22.07 -4.82
C GLU A 219 6.75 -20.68 -5.46
N VAL A 220 5.67 -19.94 -5.20
CA VAL A 220 5.51 -18.54 -5.65
C VAL A 220 6.70 -17.69 -5.19
N LEU A 221 7.09 -17.81 -3.91
CA LEU A 221 8.23 -17.09 -3.35
C LEU A 221 9.56 -17.48 -4.01
N SER A 222 9.73 -18.76 -4.35
CA SER A 222 10.92 -19.26 -5.03
C SER A 222 11.01 -18.74 -6.47
N ILE A 223 9.89 -18.70 -7.19
CA ILE A 223 9.79 -18.14 -8.53
C ILE A 223 10.07 -16.63 -8.51
N LEU A 224 9.49 -15.89 -7.56
CA LEU A 224 9.77 -14.46 -7.40
C LEU A 224 11.25 -14.19 -7.08
N ARG A 225 11.88 -15.06 -6.29
CA ARG A 225 13.32 -14.95 -5.98
C ARG A 225 14.18 -15.18 -7.23
N ALA A 226 13.84 -16.17 -8.04
CA ALA A 226 14.50 -16.43 -9.32
C ALA A 226 14.32 -15.25 -10.29
N TRP A 227 13.10 -14.70 -10.36
CA TRP A 227 12.80 -13.51 -11.17
C TRP A 227 13.61 -12.29 -10.74
N LEU A 228 13.86 -12.10 -9.43
CA LEU A 228 14.76 -11.05 -8.92
C LEU A 228 16.25 -11.28 -9.26
N GLY A 229 16.60 -12.38 -9.91
CA GLY A 229 17.97 -12.74 -10.24
C GLY A 229 18.82 -13.07 -9.01
N LEU A 230 18.20 -13.56 -7.93
CA LEU A 230 18.88 -13.94 -6.69
C LEU A 230 19.18 -15.44 -6.66
N PRO A 231 20.29 -15.86 -6.02
CA PRO A 231 20.64 -17.28 -5.94
C PRO A 231 19.55 -18.06 -5.18
N PRO A 232 19.27 -19.32 -5.57
CA PRO A 232 18.29 -20.16 -4.88
C PRO A 232 18.51 -20.19 -3.38
N ALA A 233 17.43 -20.22 -2.61
CA ALA A 233 17.51 -20.27 -1.15
C ALA A 233 16.35 -21.07 -0.57
N ARG A 234 16.57 -21.68 0.60
CA ARG A 234 15.56 -22.49 1.27
C ARG A 234 14.40 -21.61 1.75
N VAL A 235 13.18 -22.04 1.47
CA VAL A 235 11.97 -21.45 2.06
C VAL A 235 11.81 -21.99 3.48
N VAL A 236 11.75 -21.08 4.45
CA VAL A 236 11.67 -21.41 5.88
C VAL A 236 10.31 -20.98 6.41
N PRO A 237 9.49 -21.90 6.96
CA PRO A 237 8.22 -21.54 7.59
C PRO A 237 8.49 -20.63 8.79
N MET A 238 7.78 -19.51 8.85
CA MET A 238 7.86 -18.62 10.00
C MET A 238 7.13 -19.25 11.19
N PRO A 239 7.78 -19.37 12.37
CA PRO A 239 7.15 -19.85 13.59
C PRO A 239 5.85 -19.10 13.91
N ALA A 240 4.86 -19.81 14.43
CA ALA A 240 3.53 -19.24 14.74
C ALA A 240 3.60 -18.05 15.71
N ILE A 241 4.56 -18.07 16.65
CA ILE A 241 4.80 -16.98 17.61
C ILE A 241 5.23 -15.71 16.87
N LEU A 242 6.21 -15.80 15.96
CA LEU A 242 6.68 -14.66 15.18
C LEU A 242 5.58 -14.09 14.28
N ARG A 243 4.74 -14.95 13.69
CA ARG A 243 3.54 -14.50 12.94
C ARG A 243 2.57 -13.70 13.81
N ARG A 244 2.25 -14.23 14.99
CA ARG A 244 1.32 -13.58 15.92
C ARG A 244 1.84 -12.23 16.38
N LEU A 245 3.13 -12.15 16.71
CA LEU A 245 3.78 -10.89 17.09
C LEU A 245 3.80 -9.90 15.92
N ALA A 246 4.19 -10.33 14.73
CA ALA A 246 4.18 -9.48 13.54
C ALA A 246 2.78 -8.96 13.21
N GLY A 247 1.74 -9.81 13.35
CA GLY A 247 0.35 -9.43 13.18
C GLY A 247 -0.13 -8.41 14.20
N ALA A 248 0.15 -8.65 15.50
CA ALA A 248 -0.22 -7.72 16.57
C ALA A 248 0.46 -6.35 16.42
N ILE A 249 1.75 -6.32 16.11
CA ILE A 249 2.49 -5.07 15.85
C ILE A 249 1.90 -4.37 14.62
N ALA A 250 1.63 -5.11 13.54
CA ALA A 250 1.04 -4.56 12.34
C ALA A 250 -0.36 -3.98 12.59
N ASP A 251 -1.18 -4.59 13.46
CA ASP A 251 -2.51 -4.09 13.81
C ASP A 251 -2.43 -2.79 14.62
N VAL A 252 -1.51 -2.69 15.59
CA VAL A 252 -1.25 -1.45 16.33
C VAL A 252 -0.75 -0.35 15.39
N LEU A 253 0.21 -0.65 14.52
CA LEU A 253 0.67 0.33 13.51
C LEU A 253 -0.47 0.72 12.55
N GLY A 254 -1.42 -0.17 12.31
CA GLY A 254 -2.64 0.06 11.55
C GLY A 254 -3.51 1.17 12.13
N THR A 255 -3.67 1.24 13.46
CA THR A 255 -4.43 2.31 14.12
C THR A 255 -3.72 3.66 14.00
N LEU A 256 -2.39 3.65 13.89
CA LEU A 256 -1.55 4.82 13.65
C LEU A 256 -1.43 5.20 12.17
N GLY A 257 -2.13 4.49 11.28
CA GLY A 257 -2.27 4.80 9.86
C GLY A 257 -1.31 4.07 8.93
N TRP A 258 -0.45 3.18 9.42
CA TRP A 258 0.45 2.37 8.59
C TRP A 258 -0.27 1.15 7.99
N ARG A 259 -0.06 0.90 6.70
CA ARG A 259 -0.85 -0.11 5.96
C ARG A 259 -0.07 -1.40 5.73
N SER A 260 0.24 -2.09 6.82
CA SER A 260 0.97 -3.36 6.74
C SER A 260 0.09 -4.49 6.18
N PRO A 261 0.58 -5.28 5.20
CA PRO A 261 -0.07 -6.50 4.74
C PRO A 261 0.06 -7.68 5.72
N LEU A 262 0.83 -7.51 6.81
CA LEU A 262 0.97 -8.50 7.89
C LEU A 262 -0.12 -8.39 8.96
N ARG A 263 -1.04 -7.44 8.85
CA ARG A 263 -2.17 -7.29 9.77
C ARG A 263 -3.03 -8.56 9.83
N SER A 264 -3.62 -8.83 10.99
CA SER A 264 -4.27 -10.12 11.26
C SER A 264 -5.40 -10.44 10.29
N ALA A 265 -6.21 -9.44 9.91
CA ALA A 265 -7.30 -9.59 8.93
C ALA A 265 -6.79 -9.96 7.51
N ALA A 266 -5.70 -9.34 7.07
CA ALA A 266 -5.07 -9.63 5.78
C ALA A 266 -4.43 -11.03 5.77
N LEU A 267 -3.80 -11.44 6.88
CA LEU A 267 -3.28 -12.79 7.04
C LEU A 267 -4.40 -13.83 7.05
N ALA A 268 -5.52 -13.55 7.72
CA ALA A 268 -6.69 -14.42 7.73
C ALA A 268 -7.30 -14.58 6.33
N ALA A 269 -7.26 -13.54 5.49
CA ALA A 269 -7.78 -13.60 4.11
C ALA A 269 -6.99 -14.57 3.22
N VAL A 270 -5.70 -14.77 3.49
CA VAL A 270 -4.84 -15.70 2.71
C VAL A 270 -4.71 -17.06 3.40
N ALA A 271 -5.23 -17.22 4.62
CA ALA A 271 -5.12 -18.45 5.40
C ALA A 271 -5.88 -19.62 4.79
N GLY A 272 -6.91 -19.36 3.96
CA GLY A 272 -7.63 -20.38 3.19
C GLY A 272 -7.04 -20.65 1.79
N GLY A 273 -5.94 -19.99 1.43
CA GLY A 273 -5.43 -19.96 0.06
C GLY A 273 -6.12 -18.92 -0.84
N VAL A 274 -5.62 -18.81 -2.06
CA VAL A 274 -6.17 -17.93 -3.12
C VAL A 274 -6.38 -18.81 -4.35
N THR A 275 -7.56 -19.42 -4.45
CA THR A 275 -7.88 -20.37 -5.53
C THR A 275 -9.29 -20.14 -6.08
N GLY A 276 -9.48 -20.26 -7.39
CA GLY A 276 -10.76 -20.04 -8.08
C GLY A 276 -10.95 -20.91 -9.32
N ASP A 277 -12.10 -20.77 -9.99
CA ASP A 277 -12.43 -21.53 -11.22
C ASP A 277 -11.76 -20.93 -12.47
N ALA A 278 -10.56 -21.41 -12.80
CA ALA A 278 -9.86 -21.04 -14.03
C ALA A 278 -10.61 -21.49 -15.32
N ALA A 279 -11.45 -22.53 -15.24
CA ALA A 279 -12.11 -23.08 -16.42
C ALA A 279 -13.24 -22.16 -16.91
N ALA A 280 -13.84 -21.34 -16.04
CA ALA A 280 -14.86 -20.37 -16.43
C ALA A 280 -14.35 -19.36 -17.46
N TRP A 281 -13.16 -18.79 -17.23
CA TRP A 281 -12.52 -17.90 -18.21
C TRP A 281 -12.23 -18.62 -19.53
N ASN A 282 -11.67 -19.82 -19.46
CA ASN A 282 -11.28 -20.60 -20.64
C ASN A 282 -12.48 -20.95 -21.52
N ARG A 283 -13.65 -21.25 -20.92
CA ARG A 283 -14.89 -21.51 -21.66
C ARG A 283 -15.36 -20.30 -22.47
N ILE A 284 -15.12 -19.09 -21.98
CA ILE A 284 -15.54 -17.84 -22.63
C ILE A 284 -14.56 -17.44 -23.73
N PHE A 285 -13.25 -17.64 -23.49
CA PHE A 285 -12.19 -17.07 -24.34
C PHE A 285 -11.40 -18.08 -25.16
N GLY A 286 -11.59 -19.38 -24.93
CA GLY A 286 -10.86 -20.44 -25.62
C GLY A 286 -9.36 -20.50 -25.29
N ARG A 287 -8.87 -19.70 -24.32
CA ARG A 287 -7.46 -19.68 -23.91
C ARG A 287 -7.31 -19.43 -22.40
N PRO A 288 -6.29 -20.04 -21.76
CA PRO A 288 -5.95 -19.76 -20.37
C PRO A 288 -5.43 -18.35 -20.16
N LEU A 289 -5.61 -17.87 -18.93
CA LEU A 289 -4.89 -16.70 -18.41
C LEU A 289 -3.40 -17.00 -18.30
N GLN A 290 -2.59 -15.95 -18.33
CA GLN A 290 -1.14 -16.06 -18.35
C GLN A 290 -0.64 -16.71 -17.05
N PRO A 291 0.22 -17.74 -17.11
CA PRO A 291 0.83 -18.31 -15.92
C PRO A 291 1.83 -17.33 -15.29
N LEU A 292 2.15 -17.53 -14.01
CA LEU A 292 3.07 -16.67 -13.25
C LEU A 292 4.40 -16.45 -13.96
N GLU A 293 5.03 -17.51 -14.49
CA GLU A 293 6.34 -17.46 -15.13
C GLU A 293 6.32 -16.59 -16.38
N ALA A 294 5.30 -16.75 -17.23
CA ALA A 294 5.13 -15.92 -18.42
C ALA A 294 4.86 -14.47 -18.02
N THR A 295 4.02 -14.25 -16.99
CA THR A 295 3.73 -12.92 -16.47
C THR A 295 5.01 -12.22 -16.03
N LEU A 296 5.92 -12.93 -15.34
CA LEU A 296 7.19 -12.40 -14.88
C LEU A 296 8.22 -12.23 -16.02
N ALA A 297 8.15 -13.05 -17.07
CA ALA A 297 9.00 -12.92 -18.27
C ALA A 297 8.69 -11.64 -19.06
N ASP A 298 7.43 -11.21 -19.10
CA ASP A 298 7.00 -9.96 -19.76
C ASP A 298 7.44 -8.68 -19.01
N MET A 299 7.85 -8.82 -17.76
CA MET A 299 8.35 -7.72 -16.92
C MET A 299 9.60 -8.14 -16.16
N PRO A 300 10.74 -8.34 -16.84
CA PRO A 300 11.97 -8.81 -16.20
C PRO A 300 12.41 -7.86 -15.07
N ALA A 301 12.77 -8.43 -13.92
CA ALA A 301 13.21 -7.62 -12.77
C ALA A 301 14.49 -6.86 -13.12
N ASN A 302 14.54 -5.59 -12.73
CA ASN A 302 15.72 -4.78 -12.89
C ASN A 302 16.28 -4.36 -11.51
N VAL A 303 17.18 -3.36 -11.50
CA VAL A 303 17.77 -2.86 -10.25
C VAL A 303 16.72 -2.26 -9.31
N GLN A 304 15.67 -1.65 -9.87
CA GLN A 304 14.59 -1.00 -9.12
C GLN A 304 13.83 -2.01 -8.25
N GLU A 305 13.51 -3.19 -8.78
CA GLU A 305 12.76 -4.25 -8.09
C GLU A 305 13.59 -4.85 -6.96
N ARG A 306 14.90 -5.02 -7.17
CA ARG A 306 15.83 -5.50 -6.14
C ARG A 306 15.98 -4.48 -5.01
N TRP A 307 16.13 -3.20 -5.35
CA TRP A 307 16.18 -2.12 -4.37
C TRP A 307 14.88 -2.01 -3.59
N PHE A 308 13.74 -1.98 -4.30
CA PHE A 308 12.42 -1.95 -3.71
C PHE A 308 12.22 -3.11 -2.73
N ALA A 309 12.46 -4.36 -3.16
CA ALA A 309 12.25 -5.53 -2.33
C ALA A 309 13.10 -5.51 -1.05
N ARG A 310 14.37 -5.10 -1.15
CA ARG A 310 15.29 -4.99 0.00
C ARG A 310 14.91 -3.83 0.92
N LEU A 311 14.65 -2.64 0.37
CA LEU A 311 14.28 -1.46 1.13
C LEU A 311 12.92 -1.63 1.80
N TRP A 312 11.99 -2.39 1.21
CA TRP A 312 10.70 -2.69 1.81
C TRP A 312 10.86 -3.46 3.14
N LEU A 313 11.80 -4.42 3.21
CA LEU A 313 12.14 -5.13 4.46
C LEU A 313 12.75 -4.19 5.51
N VAL A 314 13.62 -3.27 5.08
CA VAL A 314 14.42 -2.43 5.97
C VAL A 314 13.66 -1.16 6.40
N LYS A 315 12.63 -0.74 5.65
CA LYS A 315 11.82 0.46 5.93
C LYS A 315 11.28 0.49 7.37
N PRO A 316 10.61 -0.55 7.90
CA PRO A 316 10.16 -0.53 9.30
C PRO A 316 11.31 -0.36 10.30
N VAL A 317 12.48 -0.95 10.02
CA VAL A 317 13.67 -0.82 10.86
C VAL A 317 14.19 0.61 10.86
N ILE A 318 14.26 1.27 9.70
CA ILE A 318 14.69 2.67 9.58
C ILE A 318 13.80 3.58 10.44
N PHE A 319 12.47 3.45 10.30
CA PHE A 319 11.53 4.29 11.04
C PHE A 319 11.55 4.00 12.54
N ALA A 320 11.68 2.74 12.95
CA ALA A 320 11.81 2.36 14.36
C ALA A 320 13.12 2.88 14.96
N CYS A 321 14.24 2.73 14.24
CA CYS A 321 15.54 3.25 14.66
C CYS A 321 15.52 4.77 14.83
N LEU A 322 14.97 5.51 13.85
CA LEU A 322 14.85 6.98 13.94
C LEU A 322 13.94 7.41 15.09
N SER A 323 12.77 6.78 15.23
CA SER A 323 11.84 7.08 16.31
C SER A 323 12.48 6.85 17.68
N LEU A 324 13.12 5.69 17.87
CA LEU A 324 13.80 5.34 19.12
C LEU A 324 15.00 6.24 19.39
N PHE A 325 15.82 6.53 18.39
CA PHE A 325 16.99 7.40 18.52
C PHE A 325 16.62 8.78 19.06
N TRP A 326 15.65 9.46 18.43
CA TRP A 326 15.19 10.77 18.88
C TRP A 326 14.46 10.71 20.21
N PHE A 327 13.57 9.72 20.40
CA PHE A 327 12.83 9.60 21.66
C PHE A 327 13.76 9.35 22.86
N VAL A 328 14.72 8.43 22.72
CA VAL A 328 15.69 8.12 23.78
C VAL A 328 16.64 9.29 24.02
N SER A 329 17.10 9.98 22.97
CA SER A 329 17.91 11.21 23.09
C SER A 329 17.22 12.24 24.00
N GLY A 330 15.95 12.54 23.72
CA GLY A 330 15.19 13.47 24.54
C GLY A 330 14.93 12.99 25.98
N VAL A 331 14.63 11.70 26.18
CA VAL A 331 14.49 11.14 27.54
C VAL A 331 15.79 11.24 28.33
N ILE A 332 16.94 10.97 27.71
CA ILE A 332 18.25 11.13 28.34
C ILE A 332 18.48 12.60 28.71
N GLY A 333 18.16 13.54 27.81
CA GLY A 333 18.26 14.98 28.08
C GLY A 333 17.41 15.44 29.26
N LEU A 334 16.22 14.87 29.45
CA LEU A 334 15.38 15.13 30.64
C LEU A 334 15.98 14.54 31.93
N ILE A 335 16.50 13.31 31.88
CA ILE A 335 17.06 12.63 33.06
C ILE A 335 18.40 13.26 33.48
N ARG A 336 19.22 13.68 32.51
CA ARG A 336 20.58 14.23 32.72
C ARG A 336 20.61 15.73 32.52
N GLN A 337 19.56 16.43 32.94
CA GLN A 337 19.37 17.85 32.67
C GLN A 337 20.55 18.71 33.16
N GLU A 338 21.04 18.47 34.37
CA GLU A 338 22.16 19.22 34.96
C GLU A 338 23.44 19.04 34.14
N ALA A 339 23.84 17.78 33.90
CA ALA A 339 25.04 17.48 33.11
C ALA A 339 24.98 18.02 31.67
N ALA A 340 23.80 18.04 31.05
CA ALA A 340 23.61 18.62 29.72
C ALA A 340 23.67 20.16 29.75
N ALA A 341 23.13 20.80 30.78
CA ALA A 341 23.17 22.25 30.94
C ALA A 341 24.60 22.74 31.23
N ASP A 342 25.38 21.99 32.00
CA ASP A 342 26.77 22.32 32.34
C ASP A 342 27.68 22.44 31.10
N ILE A 343 27.40 21.67 30.04
CA ILE A 343 28.12 21.79 28.76
C ILE A 343 27.88 23.16 28.14
N LEU A 344 26.64 23.67 28.15
CA LEU A 344 26.33 25.00 27.63
C LEU A 344 26.89 26.10 28.54
N VAL A 345 26.81 25.92 29.86
CA VAL A 345 27.33 26.88 30.85
C VAL A 345 28.85 27.03 30.74
N SER A 346 29.57 25.92 30.57
CA SER A 346 31.03 25.94 30.36
C SER A 346 31.46 26.65 29.07
N HIS A 347 30.52 26.89 28.14
CA HIS A 347 30.73 27.64 26.91
C HIS A 347 30.10 29.05 26.94
N GLY A 348 29.78 29.57 28.13
CA GLY A 348 29.36 30.96 28.33
C GLY A 348 27.86 31.23 28.23
N VAL A 349 27.02 30.19 28.17
CA VAL A 349 25.55 30.34 28.23
C VAL A 349 25.12 30.50 29.69
N SER A 350 24.23 31.45 30.00
CA SER A 350 23.70 31.60 31.35
C SER A 350 22.98 30.33 31.82
N ALA A 351 23.12 29.94 33.08
CA ALA A 351 22.53 28.71 33.63
C ALA A 351 21.02 28.58 33.36
N SER A 352 20.24 29.65 33.53
CA SER A 352 18.81 29.66 33.25
C SER A 352 18.49 29.33 31.78
N LEU A 353 19.18 29.99 30.85
CA LEU A 353 19.04 29.74 29.42
C LEU A 353 19.51 28.34 29.03
N ALA A 354 20.57 27.81 29.65
CA ALA A 354 21.07 26.46 29.42
C ALA A 354 20.03 25.40 29.84
N HIS A 355 19.44 25.54 31.04
CA HIS A 355 18.38 24.63 31.49
C HIS A 355 17.13 24.69 30.61
N ILE A 356 16.70 25.88 30.19
CA ILE A 356 15.56 26.04 29.27
C ILE A 356 15.87 25.39 27.91
N ALA A 357 17.07 25.60 27.37
CA ALA A 357 17.48 25.02 26.10
C ALA A 357 17.50 23.48 26.15
N VAL A 358 18.03 22.89 27.23
CA VAL A 358 18.06 21.44 27.42
C VAL A 358 16.65 20.87 27.54
N LEU A 359 15.77 21.48 28.34
CA LEU A 359 14.38 21.04 28.48
C LEU A 359 13.61 21.15 27.16
N ALA A 360 13.74 22.28 26.47
CA ALA A 360 13.09 22.51 25.19
C ALA A 360 13.59 21.52 24.12
N GLY A 361 14.90 21.34 24.00
CA GLY A 361 15.50 20.36 23.08
C GLY A 361 15.04 18.94 23.39
N SER A 362 15.05 18.54 24.66
CA SER A 362 14.60 17.21 25.08
C SER A 362 13.13 16.96 24.77
N ALA A 363 12.28 17.96 25.00
CA ALA A 363 10.86 17.87 24.67
C ALA A 363 10.64 17.76 23.15
N VAL A 364 11.37 18.56 22.37
CA VAL A 364 11.32 18.50 20.89
C VAL A 364 11.72 17.12 20.41
N ASP A 365 12.81 16.55 20.93
CA ASP A 365 13.32 15.22 20.57
C ASP A 365 12.29 14.12 20.81
N ILE A 366 11.65 14.12 21.98
CA ILE A 366 10.56 13.20 22.34
C ILE A 366 9.38 13.35 21.37
N LEU A 367 8.95 14.59 21.10
CA LEU A 367 7.80 14.87 20.25
C LEU A 367 8.04 14.45 18.81
N VAL A 368 9.20 14.77 18.21
CA VAL A 368 9.51 14.36 16.83
C VAL A 368 9.74 12.86 16.75
N GLY A 369 10.40 12.24 17.74
CA GLY A 369 10.58 10.80 17.82
C GLY A 369 9.25 10.04 17.86
N ALA A 370 8.30 10.48 18.69
CA ALA A 370 6.95 9.91 18.75
C ALA A 370 6.12 10.19 17.48
N ALA A 371 6.25 11.38 16.90
CA ALA A 371 5.50 11.78 15.71
C ALA A 371 5.86 10.95 14.45
N VAL A 372 7.07 10.38 14.37
CA VAL A 372 7.44 9.46 13.27
C VAL A 372 6.56 8.21 13.23
N VAL A 373 6.11 7.72 14.39
CA VAL A 373 5.27 6.51 14.47
C VAL A 373 3.85 6.77 13.96
N VAL A 374 3.39 8.02 13.96
CA VAL A 374 2.05 8.38 13.46
C VAL A 374 2.15 8.74 11.98
N ARG A 375 1.54 7.95 11.08
CA ARG A 375 1.73 8.07 9.62
C ARG A 375 1.37 9.45 9.05
N SER A 376 0.39 10.13 9.65
CA SER A 376 -0.04 11.48 9.24
C SER A 376 0.89 12.60 9.70
N LEU A 377 1.74 12.33 10.70
CA LEU A 377 2.74 13.26 11.23
C LEU A 377 4.14 12.95 10.69
N ALA A 378 4.42 11.70 10.30
CA ALA A 378 5.74 11.21 9.92
C ALA A 378 6.49 12.12 8.93
N ARG A 379 5.86 12.61 7.85
CA ARG A 379 6.52 13.53 6.90
C ARG A 379 6.99 14.81 7.58
N ARG A 380 6.12 15.42 8.40
CA ARG A 380 6.43 16.66 9.14
C ARG A 380 7.50 16.41 10.19
N ALA A 381 7.44 15.27 10.88
CA ALA A 381 8.45 14.88 11.85
C ALA A 381 9.83 14.71 11.19
N LEU A 382 9.92 14.00 10.06
CA LEU A 382 11.18 13.83 9.32
C LEU A 382 11.74 15.17 8.81
N LEU A 383 10.89 16.07 8.31
CA LEU A 383 11.32 17.42 7.91
C LEU A 383 11.81 18.25 9.11
N ALA A 384 11.14 18.15 10.26
CA ALA A 384 11.58 18.78 11.50
C ALA A 384 12.92 18.21 11.97
N MET A 385 13.10 16.89 11.95
CA MET A 385 14.37 16.23 12.26
C MET A 385 15.52 16.75 11.38
N ILE A 386 15.29 16.91 10.08
CA ILE A 386 16.27 17.52 9.16
C ILE A 386 16.61 18.96 9.59
N ALA A 387 15.59 19.80 9.80
CA ALA A 387 15.79 21.21 10.16
C ALA A 387 16.50 21.38 11.51
N ILE A 388 16.14 20.59 12.52
CA ILE A 388 16.76 20.58 13.85
C ILE A 388 18.22 20.12 13.73
N THR A 389 18.47 19.03 12.99
CA THR A 389 19.82 18.49 12.82
C THR A 389 20.74 19.48 12.11
N LEU A 390 20.26 20.13 11.04
CA LEU A 390 21.02 21.16 10.32
C LEU A 390 21.28 22.38 11.20
N SER A 391 20.28 22.84 11.95
CA SER A 391 20.44 23.94 12.91
C SER A 391 21.46 23.61 13.99
N HIS A 392 21.43 22.39 14.53
CA HIS A 392 22.39 21.90 15.51
C HIS A 392 23.82 21.84 14.94
N LEU A 393 23.99 21.29 13.73
CA LEU A 393 25.29 21.23 13.07
C LEU A 393 25.87 22.62 12.79
N ALA A 394 25.03 23.56 12.34
CA ALA A 394 25.44 24.94 12.09
C ALA A 394 25.86 25.63 13.40
N ALA A 395 25.04 25.54 14.46
CA ALA A 395 25.34 26.13 15.76
C ALA A 395 26.62 25.52 16.37
N ALA A 396 26.76 24.20 16.37
CA ALA A 396 27.94 23.52 16.90
C ALA A 396 29.21 23.87 16.11
N SER A 397 29.12 24.03 14.78
CA SER A 397 30.26 24.43 13.95
C SER A 397 30.73 25.85 14.23
N LEU A 398 29.82 26.76 14.59
CA LEU A 398 30.14 28.16 14.91
C LEU A 398 30.63 28.33 16.35
N LEU A 399 29.98 27.66 17.30
CA LEU A 399 30.23 27.85 18.74
C LEU A 399 31.34 26.92 19.26
N VAL A 400 31.44 25.71 18.73
CA VAL A 400 32.38 24.67 19.22
C VAL A 400 32.99 23.87 18.05
N PRO A 401 33.74 24.53 17.13
CA PRO A 401 34.27 23.89 15.92
C PRO A 401 35.19 22.69 16.20
N GLY A 402 35.79 22.62 17.39
CA GLY A 402 36.63 21.49 17.83
C GLY A 402 35.91 20.14 17.83
N LEU A 403 34.57 20.12 17.95
CA LEU A 403 33.77 18.89 17.93
C LEU A 403 33.81 18.12 16.60
N TRP A 404 34.29 18.74 15.51
CA TRP A 404 34.55 18.06 14.25
C TRP A 404 35.73 17.09 14.32
N LEU A 405 36.73 17.41 15.16
CA LEU A 405 37.96 16.63 15.34
C LEU A 405 37.92 15.78 16.62
N ASP A 406 36.83 15.83 17.37
CA ASP A 406 36.67 15.05 18.59
C ASP A 406 36.78 13.54 18.28
N PRO A 407 37.55 12.75 19.07
CA PRO A 407 37.75 11.33 18.82
C PRO A 407 36.46 10.49 18.79
N LEU A 408 35.41 10.93 19.48
CA LEU A 408 34.10 10.28 19.48
C LEU A 408 33.25 10.68 18.27
N GLY A 409 33.69 11.69 17.50
CA GLY A 409 33.11 12.13 16.23
C GLY A 409 31.62 12.50 16.31
N PRO A 410 31.15 13.27 17.31
CA PRO A 410 29.73 13.55 17.49
C PRO A 410 29.11 14.23 16.26
N LEU A 411 29.76 15.27 15.70
CA LEU A 411 29.23 15.97 14.52
C LEU A 411 29.27 15.11 13.26
N VAL A 412 30.32 14.30 13.09
CA VAL A 412 30.46 13.38 11.94
C VAL A 412 29.35 12.33 11.96
N LYS A 413 29.05 11.75 13.13
CA LYS A 413 27.97 10.76 13.29
C LYS A 413 26.59 11.37 13.07
N THR A 414 26.40 12.63 13.41
CA THR A 414 25.15 13.37 13.15
C THR A 414 24.84 13.49 11.65
N ILE A 415 25.87 13.61 10.78
CA ILE A 415 25.67 13.57 9.32
C ILE A 415 25.08 12.22 8.88
N ALA A 416 25.58 11.11 9.43
CA ALA A 416 25.05 9.79 9.12
C ALA A 416 23.58 9.63 9.57
N ALA A 417 23.23 10.17 10.74
CA ALA A 417 21.86 10.21 11.22
C ALA A 417 20.95 11.06 10.29
N LEU A 418 21.44 12.22 9.83
CA LEU A 418 20.74 13.06 8.86
C LEU A 418 20.48 12.31 7.55
N CYS A 419 21.48 11.60 7.02
CA CYS A 419 21.31 10.75 5.83
C CYS A 419 20.22 9.69 6.04
N LEU A 420 20.13 9.08 7.23
CA LEU A 420 19.07 8.11 7.54
C LEU A 420 17.68 8.76 7.51
N VAL A 421 17.54 9.99 8.02
CA VAL A 421 16.27 10.76 7.94
C VAL A 421 15.91 11.07 6.50
N LEU A 422 16.89 11.43 5.66
CA LEU A 422 16.68 11.67 4.22
C LEU A 422 16.22 10.40 3.49
N VAL A 423 16.84 9.25 3.79
CA VAL A 423 16.41 7.95 3.25
C VAL A 423 14.98 7.63 3.70
N ALA A 424 14.67 7.81 4.99
CA ALA A 424 13.32 7.59 5.51
C ALA A 424 12.27 8.45 4.81
N LEU A 425 12.60 9.72 4.54
CA LEU A 425 11.72 10.65 3.81
C LEU A 425 11.54 10.21 2.36
N ALA A 426 12.61 9.77 1.70
CA ALA A 426 12.57 9.30 0.31
C ALA A 426 11.72 8.03 0.14
N VAL A 427 11.69 7.14 1.14
CA VAL A 427 10.90 5.90 1.10
C VAL A 427 9.58 5.99 1.87
N LEU A 428 9.18 7.17 2.35
CA LEU A 428 7.99 7.34 3.20
C LEU A 428 6.70 6.95 2.47
N ASP A 429 6.59 7.35 1.20
CA ASP A 429 5.39 7.11 0.41
C ASP A 429 5.20 5.61 0.12
N GLU A 430 3.93 5.20 0.02
CA GLU A 430 3.53 3.79 -0.15
C GLU A 430 2.98 3.51 -1.55
N ARG A 431 2.81 4.55 -2.38
CA ARG A 431 2.18 4.52 -3.71
C ARG A 431 2.79 5.56 -4.63
#